data_AF-A0A8E0RKL0-F1
#
_entry.id   AF-A0A8E0RKL0-F1
#
_cell.length_a   1.000
_cell.length_b   1.000
_cell.length_c   1.000
_cell.angle_alpha   90.00
_cell.angle_beta   90.00
_cell.angle_gamma   90.00
#
_symmetry.space_group_name_H-M   'P 1'
#
loop_
_entity.id
_entity.type
_entity.pdbx_description
1 polymer ?
#
loop_
_entity_poly.entity_id
_entity_poly.type
_entity_poly.pdbx_seq_one_letter_code
_entity_poly.pdbx_strand_id
1 'polypeptide(L)'
;MLLNVIILNRAIRRAVAQLMRPDPRVSEAVDARQELDLRIGAAFTRFQTLRLRRVFPEALSDQLISYGSCQFPTLGFVVERFREVDRFISEPFWRIVGKVSPGF
;
A
#
# COMPACT_ATOMS: atom_id res chain seq x y z
N MET A 1 -2.53 11.32 -19.73
CA MET A 1 -2.21 10.82 -21.09
C MET A 1 -2.65 9.36 -21.32
N LEU A 2 -2.66 8.47 -20.31
CA LEU A 2 -3.04 7.05 -20.47
C LEU A 2 -4.56 6.77 -20.56
N LEU A 3 -5.42 7.61 -19.95
CA LEU A 3 -6.89 7.43 -19.98
C LEU A 3 -7.53 7.64 -21.37
N ASN A 4 -6.98 8.55 -22.19
CA ASN A 4 -7.51 8.85 -23.53
C ASN A 4 -7.25 7.73 -24.56
N VAL A 5 -6.40 6.75 -24.24
CA VAL A 5 -6.10 5.62 -25.14
C VAL A 5 -7.10 4.48 -24.97
N ILE A 6 -7.69 4.33 -23.77
CA ILE A 6 -8.61 3.24 -23.43
C ILE A 6 -10.05 3.60 -23.83
N ILE A 7 -10.48 4.84 -23.60
CA ILE A 7 -11.83 5.32 -23.98
C ILE A 7 -11.80 5.95 -25.38
N LEU A 8 -11.35 5.18 -26.37
CA LEU A 8 -11.37 5.59 -27.77
C LEU A 8 -12.64 5.06 -28.45
N ASN A 9 -13.16 5.81 -29.44
CA ASN A 9 -14.32 5.40 -30.25
C ASN A 9 -14.26 3.96 -30.77
N ARG A 10 -13.06 3.48 -31.14
CA ARG A 10 -12.85 2.08 -31.58
C ARG A 10 -13.11 1.06 -30.46
N ALA A 11 -12.69 1.35 -29.24
CA ALA A 11 -12.84 0.46 -28.09
C ALA A 11 -14.32 0.39 -27.65
N ILE A 12 -15.01 1.53 -27.66
CA ILE A 12 -16.45 1.60 -27.36
C ILE A 12 -17.26 0.82 -28.40
N ARG A 13 -17.00 1.06 -29.71
CA ARG A 13 -17.69 0.32 -30.78
C ARG A 13 -17.47 -1.18 -30.68
N ARG A 14 -16.25 -1.61 -30.35
CA ARG A 14 -15.93 -3.02 -30.10
C ARG A 14 -16.68 -3.58 -28.89
N ALA A 15 -16.71 -2.86 -27.76
CA ALA A 15 -17.40 -3.30 -26.55
C ALA A 15 -18.92 -3.46 -26.77
N VAL A 16 -19.54 -2.51 -27.49
CA VAL A 16 -20.97 -2.61 -27.87
C VAL A 16 -21.23 -3.78 -28.81
N ALA A 17 -20.29 -4.08 -29.72
CA ALA A 17 -20.40 -5.23 -30.63
C ALA A 17 -20.13 -6.58 -29.95
N GLN A 18 -19.50 -6.60 -28.77
CA GLN A 18 -19.07 -7.80 -28.05
C GLN A 18 -19.56 -7.76 -26.59
N LEU A 19 -20.88 -7.65 -26.40
CA LEU A 19 -21.48 -7.65 -25.06
C LEU A 19 -21.24 -8.99 -24.36
N MET A 20 -20.92 -8.91 -23.07
CA MET A 20 -20.73 -10.06 -22.20
C MET A 20 -21.61 -9.93 -20.96
N ARG A 21 -21.92 -11.05 -20.33
CA ARG A 21 -22.60 -11.03 -19.03
C ARG A 21 -21.60 -10.59 -17.94
N PRO A 22 -22.03 -9.79 -16.95
CA PRO A 22 -21.21 -9.51 -15.78
C PRO A 22 -20.82 -10.82 -15.09
N ASP A 23 -19.55 -10.92 -14.66
CA ASP A 23 -19.07 -12.07 -13.89
C ASP A 23 -19.42 -11.86 -12.39
N PRO A 24 -20.35 -12.65 -11.83
CA PRO A 24 -20.76 -12.49 -10.43
C PRO A 24 -19.61 -12.81 -9.45
N ARG A 25 -18.66 -13.67 -9.81
CA ARG A 25 -17.57 -14.10 -8.92
C ARG A 25 -16.66 -12.94 -8.54
N VAL A 26 -16.42 -12.03 -9.48
CA VAL A 26 -15.61 -10.83 -9.23
C VAL A 26 -16.36 -9.88 -8.30
N SER A 27 -17.68 -9.77 -8.43
CA SER A 27 -18.50 -8.99 -7.50
C SER A 27 -18.43 -9.56 -6.08
N GLU A 28 -18.68 -10.86 -5.94
CA GLU A 28 -18.63 -11.57 -4.65
C GLU A 28 -17.25 -11.44 -3.97
N ALA A 29 -16.16 -11.49 -4.74
CA ALA A 29 -14.82 -11.28 -4.21
C ALA A 29 -14.62 -9.85 -3.67
N VAL A 30 -15.18 -8.83 -4.33
CA VAL A 30 -15.12 -7.44 -3.85
C VAL A 30 -15.98 -7.27 -2.60
N ASP A 31 -17.14 -7.89 -2.53
CA ASP A 31 -18.02 -7.86 -1.35
C ASP A 31 -17.36 -8.53 -0.14
N ALA A 32 -16.77 -9.71 -0.33
CA ALA A 32 -16.02 -10.41 0.72
C ALA A 32 -14.87 -9.55 1.26
N ARG A 33 -14.10 -8.90 0.37
CA ARG A 33 -13.01 -8.02 0.79
C ARG A 33 -13.52 -6.79 1.54
N GLN A 34 -14.59 -6.14 1.08
CA GLN A 34 -15.20 -5.00 1.78
C GLN A 34 -15.62 -5.38 3.20
N GLU A 35 -16.24 -6.55 3.36
CA GLU A 35 -16.68 -7.03 4.67
C GLU A 35 -15.51 -7.36 5.60
N LEU A 36 -14.46 -8.02 5.10
CA LEU A 36 -13.24 -8.30 5.86
C LEU A 36 -12.56 -7.00 6.31
N ASP A 37 -12.36 -6.06 5.39
CA ASP A 37 -11.73 -4.77 5.67
C ASP A 37 -12.53 -3.98 6.72
N LEU A 38 -13.86 -3.95 6.60
CA LEU A 38 -14.72 -3.26 7.56
C LEU A 38 -14.69 -3.92 8.94
N ARG A 39 -14.89 -5.24 9.01
CA ARG A 39 -14.97 -5.97 10.29
C ARG A 39 -13.65 -5.91 11.04
N ILE A 40 -12.55 -6.24 10.37
CA ILE A 40 -11.21 -6.24 10.96
C ILE A 40 -10.80 -4.80 11.31
N GLY A 41 -10.93 -3.88 10.35
CA GLY A 41 -10.55 -2.49 10.53
C GLY A 41 -11.30 -1.83 11.69
N ALA A 42 -12.63 -1.99 11.76
CA ALA A 42 -13.43 -1.42 12.84
C ALA A 42 -13.10 -2.03 14.21
N ALA A 43 -12.92 -3.35 14.28
CA ALA A 43 -12.62 -4.04 15.55
C ALA A 43 -11.29 -3.56 16.14
N PHE A 44 -10.20 -3.63 15.37
CA PHE A 44 -8.88 -3.25 15.85
C PHE A 44 -8.74 -1.74 16.07
N THR A 45 -9.27 -0.91 15.16
CA THR A 45 -9.26 0.56 15.31
C THR A 45 -9.95 0.98 16.60
N ARG A 46 -11.15 0.44 16.88
CA ARG A 46 -11.87 0.77 18.13
C ARG A 46 -11.12 0.29 19.35
N PHE A 47 -10.66 -0.96 19.35
CA PHE A 47 -9.93 -1.53 20.48
C PHE A 47 -8.70 -0.71 20.84
N GLN A 48 -7.82 -0.44 19.87
CA GLN A 48 -6.56 0.24 20.12
C GLN A 48 -6.76 1.73 20.42
N THR A 49 -7.68 2.40 19.72
CA THR A 49 -7.98 3.83 19.97
C THR A 49 -8.50 4.04 21.38
N LEU A 50 -9.52 3.28 21.80
CA LEU A 50 -10.11 3.42 23.13
C LEU A 50 -9.12 3.05 24.23
N ARG A 51 -8.27 2.04 24.01
CA ARG A 51 -7.24 1.63 24.96
C ARG A 51 -6.13 2.66 25.08
N LEU A 52 -5.52 3.07 23.97
CA LEU A 52 -4.33 3.94 23.98
C LEU A 52 -4.67 5.37 24.39
N ARG A 53 -5.87 5.87 24.08
CA ARG A 53 -6.37 7.15 24.63
C ARG A 53 -6.43 7.15 26.15
N ARG A 54 -6.80 6.02 26.77
CA ARG A 54 -6.84 5.88 28.23
C ARG A 54 -5.45 5.76 28.84
N VAL A 55 -4.54 5.08 28.16
CA VAL A 55 -3.17 4.85 28.65
C VAL A 55 -2.29 6.10 28.48
N PHE A 56 -2.46 6.84 27.38
CA PHE A 56 -1.66 8.03 27.06
C PHE A 56 -2.57 9.24 26.77
N PRO A 57 -3.32 9.72 27.77
CA PRO A 57 -4.33 10.76 27.57
C PRO A 57 -3.73 12.08 27.08
N GLU A 58 -2.57 12.49 27.59
CA GLU A 58 -1.93 13.76 27.18
C GLU A 58 -1.45 13.76 25.73
N ALA A 59 -1.02 12.59 25.22
CA ALA A 59 -0.47 12.48 23.87
C ALA A 59 -1.52 12.12 22.82
N LEU A 60 -2.59 11.39 23.20
CA LEU A 60 -3.47 10.72 22.25
C LEU A 60 -4.97 10.98 22.45
N SER A 61 -5.40 11.80 23.42
CA SER A 61 -6.82 12.02 23.80
C SER A 61 -7.79 12.12 22.61
N ASP A 62 -7.44 12.92 21.61
CA ASP A 62 -8.27 13.18 20.43
C ASP A 62 -7.83 12.44 19.16
N GLN A 63 -6.79 11.61 19.23
CA GLN A 63 -6.25 10.92 18.06
C GLN A 63 -6.98 9.61 17.77
N LEU A 64 -7.38 9.41 16.52
CA LEU A 64 -7.85 8.13 16.02
C LEU A 64 -6.64 7.29 15.61
N ILE A 65 -6.55 6.08 16.16
CA ILE A 65 -5.46 5.17 15.83
C ILE A 65 -6.06 4.08 14.97
N SER A 66 -5.96 4.24 13.65
CA SER A 66 -6.53 3.31 12.68
C SER A 66 -5.70 2.04 12.52
N TYR A 67 -6.39 0.95 12.19
CA TYR A 67 -5.80 -0.32 11.81
C TYR A 67 -6.45 -0.80 10.52
N GLY A 68 -5.63 -1.31 9.60
CA GLY A 68 -6.09 -1.99 8.39
C GLY A 68 -5.21 -3.20 8.11
N SER A 69 -5.83 -4.31 7.69
CA SER A 69 -5.18 -5.60 7.39
C SER A 69 -4.01 -5.45 6.41
N CYS A 70 -4.14 -4.57 5.40
CA CYS A 70 -3.09 -4.26 4.43
C CYS A 70 -2.27 -3.01 4.81
N GLN A 71 -2.87 -2.03 5.49
CA GLN A 71 -2.17 -0.82 5.95
C GLN A 71 -1.03 -1.16 6.93
N PHE A 72 -1.28 -2.10 7.85
CA PHE A 72 -0.34 -2.47 8.90
C PHE A 72 0.97 -3.09 8.35
N PRO A 73 0.95 -4.13 7.49
CA PRO A 73 2.18 -4.66 6.90
C PRO A 73 2.86 -3.64 5.97
N THR A 74 2.10 -2.78 5.30
CA THR A 74 2.67 -1.70 4.46
C THR A 74 3.51 -0.74 5.29
N LEU A 75 3.00 -0.28 6.44
CA LEU A 75 3.78 0.51 7.38
C LEU A 75 4.97 -0.29 7.93
N GLY A 76 4.78 -1.60 8.14
CA GLY A 76 5.83 -2.54 8.54
C GLY A 76 7.08 -2.44 7.68
N PHE A 77 6.94 -2.45 6.35
CA PHE A 77 8.08 -2.33 5.43
C PHE A 77 8.84 -1.01 5.58
N VAL A 78 8.12 0.10 5.80
CA VAL A 78 8.75 1.41 6.00
C VAL A 78 9.53 1.44 7.31
N VAL A 79 8.93 0.93 8.40
CA VAL A 79 9.55 0.88 9.72
C VAL A 79 10.73 -0.09 9.75
N GLU A 80 10.65 -1.21 9.04
CA GLU A 80 11.74 -2.18 8.87
C GLU A 80 12.94 -1.51 8.20
N ARG A 81 12.73 -0.87 7.04
CA ARG A 81 13.78 -0.16 6.33
C ARG A 81 14.42 0.95 7.17
N PHE A 82 13.59 1.69 7.93
CA PHE A 82 14.09 2.70 8.86
C PHE A 82 15.04 2.09 9.91
N ARG A 83 14.66 0.95 10.51
CA ARG A 83 15.48 0.25 11.51
C ARG A 83 16.76 -0.33 10.92
N GLU A 84 16.74 -0.81 9.68
CA GLU A 84 17.94 -1.28 8.99
C GLU A 84 18.96 -0.15 8.83
N VAL A 85 18.52 1.05 8.44
CA VAL A 85 19.38 2.22 8.30
C VAL A 85 19.91 2.67 9.66
N ASP A 86 19.04 2.75 10.67
CA ASP A 86 19.42 3.16 12.03
C ASP A 86 20.48 2.23 12.65
N ARG A 87 20.40 0.94 12.34
CA ARG A 87 21.35 -0.09 12.81
C ARG A 87 22.56 -0.29 11.91
N PHE A 88 22.63 0.41 10.78
CA PHE A 88 23.73 0.23 9.83
C PHE A 88 25.02 0.80 10.39
N ILE A 89 26.03 -0.05 10.55
CA ILE A 89 27.39 0.36 10.92
C ILE A 89 28.22 0.36 9.65
N SER A 90 28.69 1.54 9.23
CA SER A 90 29.50 1.66 8.01
C SER A 90 30.88 1.05 8.23
N GLU A 91 31.29 0.17 7.32
CA GLU A 91 32.60 -0.46 7.34
C GLU A 91 33.48 0.07 6.18
N PRO A 92 34.77 0.42 6.44
CA PRO A 92 35.67 0.86 5.39
C PRO A 92 36.02 -0.31 4.46
N PHE A 93 36.05 -0.04 3.14
CA PHE A 93 36.47 -1.01 2.13
C PHE A 93 37.30 -0.34 1.04
N TRP A 94 38.09 -1.12 0.31
CA TRP A 94 38.89 -0.65 -0.83
C TRP A 94 38.29 -1.12 -2.16
N ARG A 95 38.42 -0.31 -3.20
CA ARG A 95 38.02 -0.64 -4.58
C ARG A 95 39.06 -0.12 -5.57
N ILE A 96 39.44 -0.95 -6.54
CA ILE A 96 40.28 -0.55 -7.67
C ILE A 96 39.40 0.19 -8.70
N VAL A 97 39.77 1.41 -9.07
CA VAL A 97 39.06 2.21 -10.10
C VAL A 97 40.05 2.54 -11.22
N GLY A 98 39.81 2.00 -12.41
CA GLY A 98 40.56 2.34 -13.62
C GLY A 98 39.75 3.29 -14.51
N LYS A 99 40.40 4.33 -15.05
CA LYS A 99 39.84 5.17 -16.11
C LYS A 99 40.57 4.84 -17.41
N VAL A 100 39.83 4.46 -18.44
CA VAL A 100 40.34 4.31 -19.81
C VAL A 100 39.95 5.54 -20.59
N SER A 101 40.94 6.30 -21.06
CA SER A 101 40.74 7.35 -22.04
C SER A 101 40.61 6.68 -23.42
N PRO A 102 39.58 6.99 -24.23
CA PRO A 102 39.57 6.55 -25.63
C PRO A 102 40.79 7.16 -26.33
N GLY A 103 41.60 6.32 -26.96
CA GLY A 103 42.65 6.78 -27.86
C GLY A 103 42.06 7.02 -29.25
N PHE A 104 42.36 8.21 -29.79
CA PHE A 104 41.92 8.83 -31.05
C PHE A 104 40.63 9.65 -30.98
#